data_AF-A0A6B1F562-F1
#
_entry.id   AF-A0A6B1F562-F1
#
_cell.length_a   1.000
_cell.length_b   1.000
_cell.length_c   1.000
_cell.angle_alpha   90.00
_cell.angle_beta   90.00
_cell.angle_gamma   90.00
#
_symmetry.space_group_name_H-M   'P 1'
#
loop_
_entity.id
_entity.type
_entity.pdbx_description
1 polymer ?
#
loop_
_entity_poly.entity_id
_entity_poly.type
_entity_poly.pdbx_seq_one_letter_code
_entity_poly.pdbx_strand_id
1 'polypeptide(L)'
;PLILVFMLFSFSLINPPFSFQMAKSFISHGNINHEWIDYEELPDGLVQSHLVTEDKFFCMHWGFDLKSSRDRDRKKPTTLTQKAVQSLFLGSTDHNLRRILETPLSLLVEIFWSKKRILEFHLNYLRIGTSIFGVAAASQTILDKNIESLTPEESALLTVMLEAPNDVDPFDLPPELKLRVEWVVEKIDELNAEGLTDCLTGN
;
A
#
# COMPACT_ATOMS: atom_id res chain seq x y z
N PRO A 1 -26.08 6.43 1.07
CA PRO A 1 -25.24 7.04 2.14
C PRO A 1 -25.09 6.13 3.39
N LEU A 2 -26.18 5.68 4.02
CA LEU A 2 -26.12 4.86 5.24
C LEU A 2 -25.42 3.50 5.02
N ILE A 3 -25.71 2.84 3.89
CA ILE A 3 -25.08 1.56 3.53
C ILE A 3 -23.56 1.70 3.36
N LEU A 4 -23.11 2.76 2.69
CA LEU A 4 -21.68 3.03 2.49
C LEU A 4 -20.97 3.26 3.84
N VAL A 5 -21.58 4.07 4.72
CA VAL A 5 -21.04 4.32 6.07
C VAL A 5 -20.99 3.04 6.89
N PHE A 6 -22.07 2.25 6.88
CA PHE A 6 -22.12 0.95 7.56
C PHE A 6 -21.07 -0.02 7.01
N MET A 7 -20.88 -0.05 5.69
CA MET A 7 -19.85 -0.88 5.05
C MET A 7 -18.45 -0.43 5.46
N LEU A 8 -18.14 0.87 5.42
CA LEU A 8 -16.85 1.40 5.85
C LEU A 8 -16.57 1.10 7.33
N PHE A 9 -17.57 1.27 8.19
CA PHE A 9 -17.47 0.89 9.59
C PHE A 9 -17.26 -0.63 9.76
N SER A 10 -17.99 -1.46 9.02
CA SER A 10 -17.82 -2.91 9.09
C SER A 10 -16.42 -3.33 8.65
N PHE A 11 -15.90 -2.72 7.59
CA PHE A 11 -14.56 -2.98 7.07
C PHE A 11 -13.45 -2.47 7.98
N SER A 12 -13.73 -1.53 8.89
CA SER A 12 -12.75 -1.16 9.92
C SER A 12 -12.53 -2.27 10.95
N LEU A 13 -13.44 -3.24 11.02
CA LEU A 13 -13.44 -4.34 11.99
C LEU A 13 -13.22 -5.72 11.34
N ILE A 14 -13.63 -5.89 10.09
CA ILE A 14 -13.67 -7.19 9.41
C ILE A 14 -12.97 -7.09 8.05
N ASN A 15 -12.20 -8.13 7.72
CA ASN A 15 -11.47 -8.24 6.46
C ASN A 15 -12.44 -8.62 5.34
N PRO A 16 -12.63 -7.79 4.30
CA PRO A 16 -13.44 -8.20 3.18
C PRO A 16 -12.72 -9.32 2.41
N PRO A 17 -13.43 -10.33 1.89
CA PRO A 17 -12.79 -11.41 1.15
C PRO A 17 -12.28 -10.96 -0.24
N PHE A 18 -12.83 -9.87 -0.80
CA PHE A 18 -12.46 -9.37 -2.12
C PHE A 18 -12.49 -7.84 -2.18
N SER A 19 -11.50 -7.27 -2.87
CA SER A 19 -11.58 -5.91 -3.39
C SER A 19 -12.27 -5.88 -4.76
N PHE A 20 -12.70 -4.69 -5.20
CA PHE A 20 -13.23 -4.52 -6.55
C PHE A 20 -12.24 -5.00 -7.62
N GLN A 21 -10.94 -4.73 -7.44
CA GLN A 21 -9.91 -5.17 -8.39
C GLN A 21 -9.75 -6.68 -8.43
N MET A 22 -9.80 -7.36 -7.29
CA MET A 22 -9.76 -8.83 -7.22
C MET A 22 -10.97 -9.44 -7.93
N ALA A 23 -12.17 -8.93 -7.65
CA ALA A 23 -13.39 -9.41 -8.32
C ALA A 23 -13.31 -9.25 -9.84
N LYS A 24 -12.82 -8.10 -10.32
CA LYS A 24 -12.61 -7.87 -11.76
C LYS A 24 -11.59 -8.83 -12.35
N SER A 25 -10.46 -9.05 -11.66
CA SER A 25 -9.41 -9.95 -12.14
C SER A 25 -9.90 -11.40 -12.20
N PHE A 26 -10.62 -11.85 -11.18
CA PHE A 26 -11.23 -13.17 -11.14
C PHE A 26 -12.19 -13.40 -12.31
N ILE A 27 -13.07 -12.44 -12.60
CA ILE A 27 -14.00 -12.51 -13.75
C ILE A 27 -13.25 -12.55 -15.09
N SER A 28 -12.13 -11.83 -15.20
CA SER A 28 -11.40 -11.67 -16.47
C SER A 28 -10.41 -12.80 -16.75
N HIS A 29 -9.78 -13.36 -15.71
CA HIS A 29 -8.67 -14.31 -15.84
C HIS A 29 -8.94 -15.67 -15.18
N GLY A 30 -10.02 -15.80 -14.39
CA GLY A 30 -10.44 -17.06 -13.77
C GLY A 30 -9.65 -17.48 -12.52
N ASN A 31 -8.56 -16.79 -12.16
CA ASN A 31 -7.81 -17.05 -10.94
C ASN A 31 -7.31 -15.76 -10.27
N ILE A 32 -7.06 -15.86 -8.97
CA ILE A 32 -6.36 -14.87 -8.16
C ILE A 32 -5.45 -15.61 -7.16
N ASN A 33 -4.28 -15.05 -6.89
CA ASN A 33 -3.41 -15.46 -5.79
C ASN A 33 -3.43 -14.33 -4.75
N HIS A 34 -3.93 -14.62 -3.57
CA HIS A 34 -4.06 -13.65 -2.48
C HIS A 34 -4.06 -14.38 -1.14
N GLU A 35 -3.27 -13.86 -0.21
CA GLU A 35 -3.23 -14.28 1.17
C GLU A 35 -3.32 -13.03 2.02
N TRP A 36 -4.30 -13.02 2.94
CA TRP A 36 -4.46 -11.88 3.84
C TRP A 36 -3.45 -12.00 4.97
N ILE A 37 -2.72 -10.93 5.24
CA ILE A 37 -1.84 -10.80 6.40
C ILE A 37 -2.33 -9.66 7.30
N ASP A 38 -2.44 -9.93 8.59
CA ASP A 38 -2.82 -8.92 9.57
C ASP A 38 -1.63 -7.98 9.83
N TYR A 39 -1.94 -6.73 10.18
CA TYR A 39 -0.95 -5.67 10.33
C TYR A 39 0.17 -6.04 11.31
N GLU A 40 -0.18 -6.71 12.40
CA GLU A 40 0.76 -7.08 13.46
C GLU A 40 1.73 -8.22 13.05
N GLU A 41 1.47 -8.88 11.91
CA GLU A 41 2.35 -9.90 11.32
C GLU A 41 3.25 -9.33 10.21
N LEU A 42 3.01 -8.08 9.79
CA LEU A 42 3.85 -7.42 8.78
C LEU A 42 5.22 -7.08 9.38
N PRO A 43 6.32 -7.33 8.63
CA PRO A 43 7.63 -6.84 9.03
C PRO A 43 7.65 -5.31 9.10
N ASP A 44 8.25 -4.76 10.17
CA ASP A 44 8.42 -3.31 10.35
C ASP A 44 9.16 -2.68 9.15
N GLY A 45 10.20 -3.37 8.66
CA GLY A 45 10.97 -2.93 7.50
C GLY A 45 10.12 -2.79 6.23
N LEU A 46 9.09 -3.64 6.06
CA LEU A 46 8.19 -3.57 4.92
C LEU A 46 7.24 -2.38 5.04
N VAL A 47 6.63 -2.22 6.23
CA VAL A 47 5.81 -1.04 6.54
C VAL A 47 6.58 0.25 6.28
N GLN A 48 7.79 0.36 6.84
CA GLN A 48 8.63 1.55 6.69
C GLN A 48 9.08 1.76 5.25
N SER A 49 9.41 0.70 4.51
CA SER A 49 9.77 0.78 3.08
C SER A 49 8.63 1.40 2.27
N HIS A 50 7.39 0.94 2.47
CA HIS A 50 6.21 1.51 1.77
C HIS A 50 5.94 2.96 2.16
N LEU A 51 6.14 3.35 3.43
CA LEU A 51 6.04 4.75 3.82
C LEU A 51 7.09 5.60 3.09
N VAL A 52 8.35 5.17 3.08
CA VAL A 52 9.45 5.88 2.41
C VAL A 52 9.19 6.07 0.92
N THR A 53 8.71 5.03 0.24
CA THR A 53 8.54 5.05 -1.22
C THR A 53 7.25 5.73 -1.65
N GLU A 54 6.16 5.55 -0.90
CA GLU A 54 4.82 5.95 -1.34
C GLU A 54 4.28 7.18 -0.63
N ASP A 55 4.51 7.31 0.68
CA ASP A 55 3.84 8.33 1.52
C ASP A 55 4.58 8.58 2.85
N LYS A 56 5.74 9.27 2.78
CA LYS A 56 6.62 9.51 3.95
C LYS A 56 5.87 10.20 5.10
N PHE A 57 4.87 11.02 4.79
CA PHE A 57 4.11 11.81 5.76
C PHE A 57 2.74 11.21 6.09
N PHE A 58 2.54 9.90 5.88
CA PHE A 58 1.26 9.23 6.10
C PHE A 58 0.62 9.48 7.48
N CYS A 59 1.43 9.40 8.55
CA CYS A 59 0.98 9.69 9.92
C CYS A 59 0.66 11.16 10.16
N MET A 60 1.13 12.05 9.29
CA MET A 60 1.09 13.50 9.46
C MET A 60 -0.07 14.18 8.72
N HIS A 61 -0.91 13.41 8.02
CA HIS A 61 -2.05 13.94 7.29
C HIS A 61 -3.31 13.07 7.43
N TRP A 62 -4.43 13.60 6.93
CA TRP A 62 -5.74 12.95 6.98
C TRP A 62 -6.24 12.70 5.56
N GLY A 63 -5.62 11.71 4.90
CA GLY A 63 -5.91 11.30 3.52
C GLY A 63 -5.26 12.11 2.41
N PHE A 64 -4.68 13.29 2.69
CA PHE A 64 -4.07 14.15 1.67
C PHE A 64 -2.77 14.78 2.15
N ASP A 65 -1.68 14.49 1.45
CA ASP A 65 -0.39 15.13 1.72
C ASP A 65 -0.31 16.53 1.09
N LEU A 66 -0.54 17.54 1.93
CA LEU A 66 -0.33 18.94 1.57
C LEU A 66 1.08 19.44 1.95
N LYS A 67 1.85 18.66 2.73
CA LYS A 67 3.19 19.03 3.20
C LYS A 67 4.23 18.83 2.10
N SER A 68 4.20 17.71 1.37
CA SER A 68 5.06 17.49 0.20
C SER A 68 4.74 18.43 -0.97
N SER A 69 3.51 18.93 -1.03
CA SER A 69 3.01 19.82 -2.09
C SER A 69 3.45 21.29 -1.97
N ARG A 70 4.34 21.65 -1.04
CA ARG A 70 4.88 23.03 -0.92
C ARG A 70 5.72 23.46 -2.13
N ASP A 71 6.14 22.50 -2.94
CA ASP A 71 6.77 22.74 -4.24
C ASP A 71 5.69 22.87 -5.32
N ARG A 72 5.42 24.11 -5.79
CA ARG A 72 4.25 24.43 -6.63
C ARG A 72 4.22 23.72 -7.98
N ASP A 73 5.37 23.21 -8.43
CA ASP A 73 5.52 22.52 -9.71
C ASP A 73 5.40 21.00 -9.61
N ARG A 74 5.29 20.44 -8.39
CA ARG A 74 5.09 18.99 -8.19
C ARG A 74 3.60 18.65 -8.15
N LYS A 75 3.21 17.64 -8.92
CA LYS A 75 1.88 17.02 -8.78
C LYS A 75 1.75 16.52 -7.33
N LYS A 76 0.59 16.78 -6.72
CA LYS A 76 0.25 16.23 -5.40
C LYS A 76 0.38 14.70 -5.45
N PRO A 77 1.21 14.08 -4.58
CA PRO A 77 1.34 12.63 -4.55
C PRO A 77 0.01 12.00 -4.11
N THR A 78 -0.28 10.80 -4.61
CA THR A 78 -1.41 9.99 -4.16
C THR A 78 -1.03 9.32 -2.85
N THR A 79 -1.81 9.54 -1.79
CA THR A 79 -1.54 8.99 -0.44
C THR A 79 -1.90 7.52 -0.35
N LEU A 80 -1.41 6.85 0.69
CA LEU A 80 -1.77 5.45 0.97
C LEU A 80 -3.27 5.27 1.22
N THR A 81 -3.92 6.24 1.88
CA THR A 81 -5.38 6.27 2.06
C THR A 81 -6.10 6.28 0.71
N GLN A 82 -5.65 7.14 -0.21
CA GLN A 82 -6.22 7.21 -1.55
C GLN A 82 -5.99 5.90 -2.31
N LYS A 83 -4.79 5.31 -2.23
CA LYS A 83 -4.49 4.01 -2.85
C LYS A 83 -5.38 2.88 -2.29
N ALA A 84 -5.58 2.82 -0.98
CA ALA A 84 -6.49 1.85 -0.34
C ALA A 84 -7.92 1.99 -0.87
N VAL A 85 -8.44 3.23 -0.94
CA VAL A 85 -9.77 3.52 -1.48
C VAL A 85 -9.88 3.12 -2.96
N GLN A 86 -8.87 3.42 -3.77
CA GLN A 86 -8.85 3.09 -5.19
C GLN A 86 -8.86 1.57 -5.43
N SER A 87 -8.06 0.82 -4.67
CA SER A 87 -8.00 -0.64 -4.74
C SER A 87 -9.29 -1.30 -4.29
N LEU A 88 -9.86 -0.83 -3.19
CA LEU A 88 -11.04 -1.46 -2.59
C LEU A 88 -12.35 -1.13 -3.32
N PHE A 89 -12.60 0.14 -3.65
CA PHE A 89 -13.92 0.61 -4.06
C PHE A 89 -14.04 1.01 -5.52
N LEU A 90 -13.01 1.62 -6.10
CA LEU A 90 -13.18 2.39 -7.33
C LEU A 90 -12.74 1.66 -8.60
N GLY A 91 -11.75 0.77 -8.51
CA GLY A 91 -11.24 0.03 -9.67
C GLY A 91 -10.94 0.90 -10.89
N SER A 92 -11.08 0.33 -12.09
CA SER A 92 -10.93 1.05 -13.36
C SER A 92 -12.22 1.77 -13.79
N THR A 93 -12.80 2.58 -12.90
CA THR A 93 -13.85 3.54 -13.28
C THR A 93 -13.25 4.67 -14.14
N ASP A 94 -14.09 5.39 -14.90
CA ASP A 94 -13.66 6.57 -15.66
C ASP A 94 -12.83 7.50 -14.75
N HIS A 95 -11.63 7.89 -15.22
CA HIS A 95 -10.66 8.66 -14.44
C HIS A 95 -11.27 9.90 -13.78
N ASN A 96 -12.22 10.56 -14.44
CA ASN A 96 -12.88 11.75 -13.90
C ASN A 96 -13.85 11.41 -12.77
N LEU A 97 -14.66 10.36 -12.93
CA LEU A 97 -15.59 9.91 -11.91
C LEU A 97 -14.86 9.34 -10.70
N ARG A 98 -13.78 8.58 -10.94
CA ARG A 98 -12.90 8.06 -9.89
C ARG A 98 -12.40 9.18 -8.98
N ARG A 99 -11.89 10.26 -9.57
CA ARG A 99 -11.31 11.38 -8.82
C ARG A 99 -12.34 12.15 -7.97
N ILE A 100 -13.59 12.23 -8.43
CA ILE A 100 -14.70 12.86 -7.69
C ILE A 100 -15.11 12.04 -6.46
N LEU A 101 -15.12 10.71 -6.58
CA LEU A 101 -15.50 9.80 -5.49
C LEU A 101 -14.37 9.55 -4.49
N GLU A 102 -13.13 9.52 -4.96
CA GLU A 102 -11.95 9.24 -4.15
C GLU A 102 -11.79 10.20 -2.97
N THR A 103 -12.04 11.49 -3.20
CA THR A 103 -11.83 12.52 -2.17
C THR A 103 -12.73 12.32 -0.94
N PRO A 104 -14.08 12.30 -1.07
CA PRO A 104 -14.96 12.07 0.06
C PRO A 104 -14.78 10.67 0.67
N LEU A 105 -14.47 9.64 -0.13
CA LEU A 105 -14.22 8.30 0.40
C LEU A 105 -12.94 8.24 1.24
N SER A 106 -11.86 8.90 0.82
CA SER A 106 -10.61 8.94 1.60
C SER A 106 -10.79 9.62 2.94
N LEU A 107 -11.58 10.70 3.00
CA LEU A 107 -11.95 11.34 4.26
C LEU A 107 -12.78 10.42 5.16
N LEU A 108 -13.78 9.73 4.61
CA LEU A 108 -14.59 8.78 5.38
C LEU A 108 -13.75 7.61 5.91
N VAL A 109 -12.83 7.08 5.10
CA VAL A 109 -11.88 6.05 5.53
C VAL A 109 -11.03 6.55 6.70
N GLU A 110 -10.47 7.75 6.62
CA GLU A 110 -9.66 8.36 7.71
C GLU A 110 -10.47 8.68 8.98
N ILE A 111 -11.80 8.78 8.88
CA ILE A 111 -12.69 8.91 10.05
C ILE A 111 -12.93 7.56 10.73
N PHE A 112 -13.13 6.49 9.95
CA PHE A 112 -13.53 5.20 10.50
C PHE A 112 -12.37 4.25 10.78
N TRP A 113 -11.24 4.40 10.09
CA TRP A 113 -10.14 3.43 10.08
C TRP A 113 -8.91 4.03 10.73
N SER A 114 -8.22 3.21 11.54
CA SER A 114 -6.89 3.57 12.05
C SER A 114 -5.87 3.57 10.91
N LYS A 115 -4.74 4.25 11.14
CA LYS A 115 -3.62 4.29 10.18
C LYS A 115 -3.07 2.88 9.89
N LYS A 116 -2.97 2.03 10.91
CA LYS A 116 -2.66 0.60 10.78
C LYS A 116 -3.63 -0.10 9.81
N ARG A 117 -4.93 0.08 10.03
CA ARG A 117 -5.97 -0.54 9.21
C ARG A 117 -5.92 -0.08 7.75
N ILE A 118 -5.72 1.22 7.51
CA ILE A 118 -5.58 1.76 6.15
C ILE A 118 -4.38 1.12 5.45
N LEU A 119 -3.24 1.03 6.13
CA LEU A 119 -2.02 0.46 5.57
C LEU A 119 -2.16 -1.04 5.30
N GLU A 120 -2.73 -1.79 6.23
CA GLU A 120 -3.03 -3.22 6.07
C GLU A 120 -3.92 -3.48 4.85
N PHE A 121 -4.99 -2.69 4.67
CA PHE A 121 -5.83 -2.77 3.48
C PHE A 121 -5.07 -2.46 2.18
N HIS A 122 -4.24 -1.42 2.21
CA HIS A 122 -3.41 -1.06 1.06
C HIS A 122 -2.49 -2.23 0.68
N LEU A 123 -1.77 -2.79 1.65
CA LEU A 123 -0.79 -3.84 1.44
C LEU A 123 -1.42 -5.18 1.04
N ASN A 124 -2.62 -5.50 1.52
CA ASN A 124 -3.34 -6.72 1.14
C ASN A 124 -4.02 -6.62 -0.23
N TYR A 125 -4.42 -5.43 -0.67
CA TYR A 125 -5.09 -5.26 -1.97
C TYR A 125 -4.23 -4.62 -3.07
N LEU A 126 -2.94 -4.39 -2.79
CA LEU A 126 -1.99 -4.02 -3.82
C LEU A 126 -1.97 -5.10 -4.90
N ARG A 127 -2.17 -4.71 -6.15
CA ARG A 127 -2.17 -5.64 -7.28
C ARG A 127 -0.78 -5.71 -7.90
N ILE A 128 -0.28 -6.93 -8.09
CA ILE A 128 0.98 -7.22 -8.78
C ILE A 128 0.69 -8.08 -10.01
N GLY A 129 1.16 -7.65 -11.17
CA GLY A 129 0.89 -8.33 -12.43
C GLY A 129 -0.62 -8.54 -12.70
N THR A 130 -0.97 -9.71 -13.21
CA THR A 130 -2.34 -10.01 -13.65
C THR A 130 -3.23 -10.53 -12.53
N SER A 131 -2.73 -11.46 -11.70
CA SER A 131 -3.54 -12.22 -10.74
C SER A 131 -3.03 -12.22 -9.30
N ILE A 132 -1.90 -11.58 -8.99
CA ILE A 132 -1.33 -11.55 -7.64
C ILE A 132 -1.85 -10.31 -6.91
N PHE A 133 -2.34 -10.50 -5.68
CA PHE A 133 -2.79 -9.44 -4.81
C PHE A 133 -2.21 -9.63 -3.41
N GLY A 134 -1.75 -8.54 -2.83
CA GLY A 134 -1.25 -8.53 -1.48
C GLY A 134 0.24 -8.80 -1.40
N VAL A 135 0.89 -8.17 -0.43
CA VAL A 135 2.33 -8.32 -0.18
C VAL A 135 2.73 -9.74 0.25
N ALA A 136 1.87 -10.48 0.93
CA ALA A 136 2.15 -11.87 1.32
C ALA A 136 2.32 -12.77 0.09
N ALA A 137 1.34 -12.75 -0.82
CA ALA A 137 1.42 -13.47 -2.09
C ALA A 137 2.57 -12.95 -2.97
N ALA A 138 2.88 -11.65 -2.91
CA ALA A 138 4.02 -11.05 -3.62
C ALA A 138 5.36 -11.61 -3.11
N SER A 139 5.55 -11.65 -1.80
CA SER A 139 6.76 -12.16 -1.16
C SER A 139 7.04 -13.60 -1.59
N GLN A 140 6.02 -14.46 -1.55
CA GLN A 140 6.18 -15.85 -1.99
C GLN A 140 6.47 -15.95 -3.49
N THR A 141 5.88 -15.09 -4.32
CA THR A 141 6.05 -15.18 -5.78
C THR A 141 7.38 -14.58 -6.27
N ILE A 142 7.82 -13.48 -5.65
CA ILE A 142 8.99 -12.72 -6.08
C ILE A 142 10.25 -13.22 -5.37
N LEU A 143 10.19 -13.43 -4.06
CA LEU A 143 11.36 -13.77 -3.24
C LEU A 143 11.40 -15.23 -2.79
N ASP A 144 10.34 -16.01 -3.03
CA ASP A 144 10.16 -17.36 -2.51
C ASP A 144 10.29 -17.46 -0.98
N LYS A 145 9.70 -16.47 -0.29
CA LYS A 145 9.77 -16.34 1.17
C LYS A 145 8.43 -16.02 1.80
N ASN A 146 8.21 -16.56 3.01
CA ASN A 146 7.15 -16.07 3.88
C ASN A 146 7.47 -14.61 4.25
N ILE A 147 6.48 -13.75 4.07
CA ILE A 147 6.54 -12.32 4.37
C ILE A 147 6.99 -12.02 5.81
N GLU A 148 6.56 -12.79 6.81
CA GLU A 148 6.94 -12.60 8.22
C GLU A 148 8.45 -12.77 8.45
N SER A 149 9.14 -13.48 7.55
CA SER A 149 10.56 -13.80 7.65
C SER A 149 11.48 -12.83 6.90
N LEU A 150 10.92 -11.81 6.25
CA LEU A 150 11.70 -10.86 5.47
C LEU A 150 12.58 -10.00 6.39
N THR A 151 13.85 -9.93 6.03
CA THR A 151 14.80 -8.96 6.60
C THR A 151 14.42 -7.53 6.17
N PRO A 152 14.94 -6.48 6.84
CA PRO A 152 14.75 -5.10 6.39
C PRO A 152 15.19 -4.86 4.94
N GLU A 153 16.32 -5.44 4.52
CA GLU A 153 16.83 -5.35 3.15
C GLU A 153 15.91 -6.06 2.15
N GLU A 154 15.38 -7.24 2.50
CA GLU A 154 14.44 -7.96 1.65
C GLU A 154 13.08 -7.29 1.59
N SER A 155 12.68 -6.61 2.66
CA SER A 155 11.47 -5.78 2.69
C SER A 155 11.60 -4.60 1.73
N ALA A 156 12.76 -3.90 1.76
CA ALA A 156 13.06 -2.83 0.82
C ALA A 156 13.14 -3.34 -0.62
N LEU A 157 13.77 -4.50 -0.84
CA LEU A 157 13.81 -5.18 -2.13
C LEU A 157 12.40 -5.49 -2.64
N LEU A 158 11.55 -6.10 -1.82
CA LEU A 158 10.17 -6.40 -2.18
C LEU A 158 9.46 -5.12 -2.58
N THR A 159 9.46 -4.08 -1.74
CA THR A 159 8.81 -2.79 -2.05
C THR A 159 9.27 -2.21 -3.39
N VAL A 160 10.57 -2.24 -3.70
CA VAL A 160 11.09 -1.78 -5.00
C VAL A 160 10.60 -2.66 -6.16
N MET A 161 10.56 -3.99 -5.96
CA MET A 161 10.07 -4.92 -6.97
C MET A 161 8.58 -4.78 -7.27
N LEU A 162 7.77 -4.33 -6.31
CA LEU A 162 6.33 -4.08 -6.53
C LEU A 162 6.08 -2.92 -7.52
N GLU A 163 7.04 -2.00 -7.65
CA GLU A 163 6.99 -0.89 -8.61
C GLU A 163 7.78 -1.18 -9.90
N ALA A 164 8.57 -2.26 -9.93
CA ALA A 164 9.40 -2.62 -11.06
C ALA A 164 8.59 -3.23 -12.21
N PRO A 165 9.11 -3.20 -13.45
CA PRO A 165 8.58 -3.99 -14.56
C PRO A 165 8.50 -5.49 -14.21
N ASN A 166 7.46 -6.18 -14.67
CA ASN A 166 7.20 -7.59 -14.32
C ASN A 166 8.28 -8.57 -14.80
N ASP A 167 9.17 -8.16 -15.71
CA ASP A 167 10.26 -8.97 -16.29
C ASP A 167 11.60 -8.81 -15.57
N VAL A 168 11.65 -7.99 -14.51
CA VAL A 168 12.86 -7.83 -13.68
C VAL A 168 13.07 -9.08 -12.81
N ASP A 169 14.30 -9.59 -12.82
CA ASP A 169 14.73 -10.65 -11.91
C ASP A 169 15.14 -10.05 -10.54
N PRO A 170 14.49 -10.44 -9.43
CA PRO A 170 14.84 -9.94 -8.09
C PRO A 170 16.24 -10.37 -7.64
N PHE A 171 16.81 -11.43 -8.21
CA PHE A 171 18.15 -11.94 -7.88
C PHE A 171 19.24 -11.37 -8.79
N ASP A 172 18.88 -10.66 -9.86
CA ASP A 172 19.81 -9.92 -10.73
C ASP A 172 19.27 -8.53 -11.08
N LEU A 173 19.16 -7.68 -10.05
CA LEU A 173 18.65 -6.33 -10.23
C LEU A 173 19.56 -5.48 -11.14
N PRO A 174 18.97 -4.69 -12.07
CA PRO A 174 19.64 -3.58 -12.73
C PRO A 174 20.27 -2.61 -11.72
N PRO A 175 21.39 -1.94 -12.07
CA PRO A 175 22.07 -1.02 -11.16
C PRO A 175 21.16 0.06 -10.57
N GLU A 176 20.20 0.57 -11.35
CA GLU A 176 19.24 1.59 -10.91
C GLU A 176 18.33 1.09 -9.78
N LEU A 177 17.87 -0.16 -9.85
CA LEU A 177 17.03 -0.75 -8.80
C LEU A 177 17.85 -1.13 -7.56
N LYS A 178 19.10 -1.56 -7.73
CA LYS A 178 20.02 -1.77 -6.58
C LYS A 178 20.20 -0.49 -5.77
N LEU A 179 20.52 0.61 -6.46
CA LEU A 179 20.63 1.94 -5.82
C LEU A 179 19.31 2.38 -5.19
N ARG A 180 18.16 2.03 -5.79
CA ARG A 180 16.85 2.34 -5.21
C ARG A 180 16.61 1.58 -3.91
N VAL A 181 16.96 0.29 -3.83
CA VAL A 181 16.85 -0.51 -2.60
C VAL A 181 17.74 0.07 -1.50
N GLU A 182 19.01 0.36 -1.81
CA GLU A 182 19.95 0.98 -0.86
C GLU A 182 19.41 2.33 -0.35
N TRP A 183 18.86 3.15 -1.25
CA TRP A 183 18.23 4.42 -0.88
C TRP A 183 17.01 4.23 0.03
N VAL A 184 16.19 3.19 -0.18
CA VAL A 184 15.04 2.91 0.70
C VAL A 184 15.53 2.57 2.10
N VAL A 185 16.52 1.67 2.22
CA VAL A 185 17.10 1.29 3.51
C VAL A 185 17.67 2.51 4.24
N GLU A 186 18.43 3.38 3.55
CA GLU A 186 18.95 4.62 4.13
C GLU A 186 17.82 5.54 4.64
N LYS A 187 16.72 5.66 3.89
CA LYS A 187 15.61 6.54 4.25
C LYS A 187 14.74 6.03 5.38
N ILE A 188 14.77 4.73 5.68
CA ILE A 188 14.08 4.18 6.85
C ILE A 188 14.70 4.74 8.15
N ASP A 189 16.02 4.88 8.22
CA ASP A 189 16.69 5.46 9.38
C ASP A 189 16.26 6.92 9.61
N GLU A 190 16.15 7.70 8.53
CA GLU A 190 15.63 9.07 8.60
C GLU A 190 14.15 9.12 9.04
N LEU A 191 13.32 8.23 8.50
CA LEU A 191 11.90 8.13 8.85
C LEU A 191 11.71 7.90 10.35
N ASN A 192 12.50 6.99 10.92
CA ASN A 192 12.49 6.66 12.35
C ASN A 192 13.03 7.82 13.20
N ALA A 193 14.13 8.45 12.79
CA ALA A 193 14.71 9.59 13.51
C ALA A 193 13.77 10.81 13.56
N GLU A 194 12.92 11.00 12.54
CA GLU A 194 11.93 12.08 12.48
C GLU A 194 10.60 11.75 13.21
N GLY A 195 10.42 10.55 13.76
CA GLY A 195 9.18 10.14 14.45
C GLY A 195 7.97 10.05 13.51
N LEU A 196 8.20 9.74 12.22
CA LEU A 196 7.12 9.75 11.21
C LEU A 196 6.27 8.47 11.20
N THR A 197 6.60 7.51 12.06
CA THR A 197 5.88 6.24 12.23
C THR A 197 5.07 6.16 13.52
N ASP A 198 5.05 7.21 14.35
CA ASP A 198 4.46 7.17 15.70
C ASP A 198 2.98 6.72 15.72
N CYS A 199 2.22 7.07 14.68
CA CYS A 199 0.81 6.67 14.56
C CYS A 199 0.61 5.15 14.35
N LEU A 200 1.69 4.42 14.08
CA LEU A 200 1.72 2.98 13.82
C LEU A 200 2.33 2.19 14.98
N THR A 201 3.15 2.81 15.83
CA THR A 201 3.85 2.11 16.92
C THR A 201 3.10 2.13 18.24
N GLY A 202 1.97 2.84 18.34
CA GLY A 202 1.10 2.83 19.53
C GLY A 202 1.74 3.44 20.80
N ASN A 203 2.84 4.18 20.65
CA ASN A 203 3.49 4.97 21.71
C ASN A 203 2.99 6.41 21.72
#